data_AF-A0A7V3M344-F1
#
_entry.id   AF-A0A7V3M344-F1
#
_cell.length_a   1.000
_cell.length_b   1.000
_cell.length_c   1.000
_cell.angle_alpha   90.00
_cell.angle_beta   90.00
_cell.angle_gamma   90.00
#
_symmetry.space_group_name_H-M   'P 1'
#
loop_
_entity.id
_entity.type
_entity.pdbx_description
1 polymer ?
#
loop_
_entity_poly.entity_id
_entity_poly.type
_entity_poly.pdbx_seq_one_letter_code
_entity_poly.pdbx_strand_id
1 'polypeptide(L)'
;KWLADVAHQEHEREDGSGFPRGLSGDQIAEAARIVAMADIYEALTHPRPHRKALVPFEAVREILTAERSRFSERVLRGLIQGLSAFPVGSLVRLNTREVARVVAVTPLFALRPVVEVLFDAAGERVRGRRIDLAKNSLQYIVDSVTVHEVL
;
A
#
# COMPACT_ATOMS: atom_id res chain seq x y z
N LYS A 1 0.90 31.42 2.35
CA LYS A 1 -0.44 31.18 1.78
C LYS A 1 -0.72 29.69 1.59
N TRP A 2 0.23 28.93 1.04
CA TRP A 2 0.15 27.47 0.82
C TRP A 2 -0.50 26.64 1.95
N LEU A 3 -0.11 26.85 3.22
CA LEU A 3 -0.65 26.07 4.34
C LEU A 3 -2.17 26.26 4.53
N ALA A 4 -2.69 27.47 4.30
CA ALA A 4 -4.13 27.74 4.41
C ALA A 4 -4.90 27.03 3.28
N ASP A 5 -4.33 26.98 2.07
CA ASP A 5 -4.92 26.26 0.96
C ASP A 5 -4.94 24.74 1.23
N VAL A 6 -3.88 24.18 1.83
CA VAL A 6 -3.83 22.76 2.23
C VAL A 6 -4.92 22.44 3.25
N ALA A 7 -4.96 23.17 4.38
CA ALA A 7 -5.93 22.93 5.44
C ALA A 7 -7.38 23.09 4.97
N HIS A 8 -7.62 23.97 3.98
CA HIS A 8 -8.97 24.18 3.46
C HIS A 8 -9.38 23.18 2.37
N GLN A 9 -8.44 22.45 1.77
CA GLN A 9 -8.67 21.61 0.60
C GLN A 9 -8.35 20.11 0.82
N GLU A 10 -7.86 19.70 1.99
CA GLU A 10 -7.49 18.29 2.27
C GLU A 10 -8.68 17.30 2.19
N HIS A 11 -9.90 17.80 2.28
CA HIS A 11 -11.12 17.01 2.09
C HIS A 11 -11.73 17.13 0.69
N GLU A 12 -11.12 17.90 -0.21
CA GLU A 12 -11.49 17.94 -1.63
C GLU A 12 -11.02 16.65 -2.34
N ARG A 13 -11.68 16.27 -3.43
CA ARG A 13 -11.36 15.06 -4.21
C ARG A 13 -11.31 15.42 -5.69
N GLU A 14 -10.40 14.80 -6.46
CA GLU A 14 -10.18 15.22 -7.85
C GLU A 14 -11.40 15.01 -8.76
N ASP A 15 -12.34 14.14 -8.37
CA ASP A 15 -13.63 13.92 -9.04
C ASP A 15 -14.73 14.93 -8.64
N GLY A 16 -14.43 15.89 -7.77
CA GLY A 16 -15.37 16.91 -7.30
C GLY A 16 -16.32 16.42 -6.19
N SER A 17 -16.20 15.17 -5.72
CA SER A 17 -17.05 14.63 -4.65
C SER A 17 -16.68 15.12 -3.24
N GLY A 18 -15.55 15.83 -3.12
CA GLY A 18 -15.05 16.35 -1.86
C GLY A 18 -15.73 17.65 -1.41
N PHE A 19 -15.23 18.19 -0.30
CA PHE A 19 -15.78 19.38 0.35
C PHE A 19 -14.64 20.24 0.92
N PRO A 20 -14.86 21.53 1.24
CA PRO A 20 -16.15 22.26 1.30
C PRO A 20 -16.64 22.87 -0.01
N ARG A 21 -15.81 23.01 -1.05
CA ARG A 21 -16.16 23.74 -2.27
C ARG A 21 -16.43 22.83 -3.47
N GLY A 22 -16.17 21.54 -3.38
CA GLY A 22 -16.36 20.60 -4.49
C GLY A 22 -15.37 20.88 -5.62
N LEU A 23 -14.12 21.20 -5.26
CA LEU A 23 -13.06 21.45 -6.23
C LEU A 23 -12.68 20.15 -6.92
N SER A 24 -12.23 20.25 -8.18
CA SER A 24 -11.85 19.09 -9.00
C SER A 24 -10.48 19.28 -9.64
N GLY A 25 -9.79 18.17 -9.92
CA GLY A 25 -8.49 18.13 -10.58
C GLY A 25 -7.50 19.20 -10.09
N ASP A 26 -7.05 20.06 -11.01
CA ASP A 26 -6.02 21.07 -10.74
C ASP A 26 -6.53 22.32 -10.00
N GLN A 27 -7.82 22.40 -9.67
CA GLN A 27 -8.33 23.40 -8.73
C GLN A 27 -7.85 23.12 -7.30
N ILE A 28 -7.43 21.87 -7.02
CA ILE A 28 -6.91 21.43 -5.73
C ILE A 28 -5.39 21.55 -5.73
N ALA A 29 -4.85 22.26 -4.73
CA ALA A 29 -3.41 22.40 -4.54
C ALA A 29 -2.74 21.02 -4.44
N GLU A 30 -1.62 20.80 -5.15
CA GLU A 30 -0.91 19.50 -5.16
C GLU A 30 -0.62 18.99 -3.74
N ALA A 31 -0.19 19.89 -2.85
CA ALA A 31 0.05 19.53 -1.45
C ALA A 31 -1.21 19.09 -0.69
N ALA A 32 -2.37 19.69 -0.98
CA ALA A 32 -3.63 19.27 -0.37
C ALA A 32 -3.99 17.85 -0.81
N ARG A 33 -3.76 17.51 -2.09
CA ARG A 33 -3.96 16.14 -2.61
C ARG A 33 -3.02 15.13 -1.95
N ILE A 34 -1.76 15.50 -1.71
CA ILE A 34 -0.78 14.64 -1.02
C ILE A 34 -1.20 14.43 0.44
N VAL A 35 -1.57 15.49 1.15
CA VAL A 35 -2.04 15.40 2.55
C VAL A 35 -3.31 14.57 2.64
N ALA A 36 -4.28 14.79 1.76
CA ALA A 36 -5.50 14.01 1.67
C ALA A 36 -5.23 12.50 1.50
N MET A 37 -4.28 12.13 0.64
CA MET A 37 -3.87 10.73 0.45
C MET A 37 -3.18 10.16 1.69
N ALA A 38 -2.31 10.95 2.34
CA ALA A 38 -1.64 10.55 3.57
C ALA A 38 -2.63 10.35 4.73
N ASP A 39 -3.62 11.24 4.85
CA ASP A 39 -4.71 11.14 5.84
C ASP A 39 -5.54 9.87 5.63
N ILE A 40 -5.90 9.52 4.39
CA ILE A 40 -6.61 8.27 4.10
C ILE A 40 -5.76 7.05 4.50
N TYR A 41 -4.47 7.05 4.14
CA TYR A 41 -3.59 5.93 4.49
C TYR A 41 -3.44 5.79 6.02
N GLU A 42 -3.22 6.90 6.72
CA GLU A 42 -3.15 6.95 8.18
C GLU A 42 -4.45 6.38 8.76
N ALA A 43 -5.60 6.90 8.32
CA ALA A 43 -6.90 6.47 8.78
C ALA A 43 -7.10 4.96 8.61
N LEU A 44 -6.67 4.38 7.48
CA LEU A 44 -6.75 2.95 7.19
C LEU A 44 -5.85 2.09 8.08
N THR A 45 -4.64 2.56 8.37
CA THR A 45 -3.62 1.84 9.15
C THR A 45 -3.67 2.13 10.66
N HIS A 46 -4.48 3.09 11.10
CA HIS A 46 -4.73 3.36 12.51
C HIS A 46 -5.89 2.50 13.06
N PRO A 47 -5.76 1.91 14.27
CA PRO A 47 -6.87 1.22 14.91
C PRO A 47 -7.96 2.23 15.31
N ARG A 48 -9.24 1.86 15.12
CA ARG A 48 -10.40 2.64 15.55
C ARG A 48 -11.31 1.77 16.42
N PRO A 49 -12.17 2.33 17.30
CA PRO A 49 -13.02 1.55 18.19
C PRO A 49 -13.90 0.50 17.48
N HIS A 50 -14.27 0.75 16.22
CA HIS A 50 -15.15 -0.09 15.40
C HIS A 50 -14.40 -0.90 14.31
N ARG A 51 -13.07 -0.77 14.19
CA ARG A 51 -12.30 -1.39 13.11
C ARG A 51 -10.83 -1.58 13.50
N LYS A 52 -10.28 -2.78 13.27
CA LYS A 52 -8.84 -3.04 13.39
C LYS A 52 -8.07 -2.29 12.30
N ALA A 53 -6.85 -1.86 12.64
CA ALA A 53 -5.89 -1.34 11.67
C ALA A 53 -5.68 -2.33 10.52
N LEU A 54 -5.68 -1.84 9.28
CA LEU A 54 -5.20 -2.62 8.14
C LEU A 54 -3.67 -2.66 8.15
N VAL A 55 -3.10 -3.76 7.70
CA VAL A 55 -1.65 -3.79 7.43
C VAL A 55 -1.33 -2.95 6.18
N PRO A 56 -0.09 -2.45 6.03
CA PRO A 56 0.27 -1.55 4.92
C PRO A 56 -0.17 -2.02 3.54
N PHE A 57 -0.01 -3.31 3.23
CA PHE A 57 -0.47 -3.89 1.97
C PHE A 57 -1.98 -3.81 1.76
N GLU A 58 -2.76 -4.12 2.79
CA GLU A 58 -4.23 -4.06 2.73
C GLU A 58 -4.71 -2.61 2.57
N ALA A 59 -4.08 -1.66 3.27
CA ALA A 59 -4.37 -0.24 3.12
C ALA A 59 -4.08 0.27 1.70
N VAL A 60 -2.92 -0.10 1.13
CA VAL A 60 -2.58 0.24 -0.26
C VAL A 60 -3.57 -0.40 -1.24
N ARG A 61 -3.94 -1.66 -1.03
CA ARG A 61 -4.93 -2.35 -1.85
C ARG A 61 -6.27 -1.63 -1.80
N GLU A 62 -6.74 -1.29 -0.60
CA GLU A 62 -8.00 -0.58 -0.38
C GLU A 62 -8.02 0.77 -1.11
N ILE A 63 -6.95 1.56 -1.00
CA ILE A 63 -6.80 2.84 -1.70
C ILE A 63 -6.86 2.64 -3.22
N LEU A 64 -6.17 1.63 -3.76
CA LEU A 64 -6.16 1.33 -5.19
C LEU A 64 -7.53 0.86 -5.73
N THR A 65 -8.39 0.30 -4.88
CA THR A 65 -9.75 -0.11 -5.26
C THR A 65 -10.79 0.97 -5.03
N ALA A 66 -10.76 1.65 -3.88
CA ALA A 66 -11.82 2.55 -3.43
C ALA A 66 -11.58 4.02 -3.79
N GLU A 67 -10.31 4.45 -3.88
CA GLU A 67 -9.95 5.86 -4.05
C GLU A 67 -9.40 6.18 -5.45
N ARG A 68 -9.33 5.18 -6.34
CA ARG A 68 -8.73 5.32 -7.67
C ARG A 68 -9.34 6.42 -8.53
N SER A 69 -10.64 6.68 -8.41
CA SER A 69 -11.33 7.74 -9.16
C SER A 69 -11.17 9.12 -8.53
N ARG A 70 -10.77 9.18 -7.25
CA ARG A 70 -10.74 10.40 -6.43
C ARG A 70 -9.37 11.09 -6.39
N PHE A 71 -8.33 10.41 -6.86
CA PHE A 71 -6.96 10.88 -6.86
C PHE A 71 -6.26 10.57 -8.17
N SER A 72 -5.38 11.49 -8.59
CA SER A 72 -4.53 11.28 -9.76
C SER A 72 -3.56 10.13 -9.54
N GLU A 73 -3.20 9.49 -10.66
CA GLU A 73 -2.20 8.43 -10.70
C GLU A 73 -0.85 8.87 -10.09
N ARG A 74 -0.50 10.14 -10.24
CA ARG A 74 0.72 10.72 -9.66
C ARG A 74 0.72 10.64 -8.13
N VAL A 75 -0.38 11.02 -7.47
CA VAL A 75 -0.50 10.98 -6.01
C VAL A 75 -0.52 9.55 -5.50
N LEU A 76 -1.28 8.66 -6.16
CA LEU A 76 -1.32 7.23 -5.83
C LEU A 76 0.06 6.57 -5.94
N ARG A 77 0.78 6.83 -7.04
CA ARG A 77 2.15 6.33 -7.22
C ARG A 77 3.10 6.87 -6.15
N GLY A 78 2.98 8.15 -5.81
CA GLY A 78 3.77 8.78 -4.75
C GLY A 78 3.62 8.07 -3.41
N LEU A 79 2.39 7.73 -3.01
CA LEU A 79 2.13 6.97 -1.79
C LEU A 79 2.80 5.59 -1.82
N ILE A 80 2.56 4.83 -2.90
CA ILE A 80 3.06 3.45 -3.05
C ILE A 80 4.58 3.40 -3.02
N GLN A 81 5.24 4.37 -3.67
CA GLN A 81 6.70 4.46 -3.71
C GLN A 81 7.29 4.94 -2.38
N GLY A 82 6.62 5.88 -1.70
CA GLY A 82 7.09 6.46 -0.45
C GLY A 82 7.00 5.51 0.75
N LEU A 83 5.94 4.68 0.81
CA LEU A 83 5.65 3.88 2.00
C LEU A 83 6.05 2.41 1.93
N SER A 84 6.32 1.87 0.73
CA SER A 84 6.50 0.43 0.48
C SER A 84 5.45 -0.45 1.16
N ALA A 85 4.51 -0.99 0.38
CA ALA A 85 3.49 -1.91 0.92
C ALA A 85 4.05 -3.12 1.69
N PHE A 86 5.31 -3.47 1.42
CA PHE A 86 6.01 -4.61 2.00
C PHE A 86 7.42 -4.19 2.46
N PRO A 87 7.58 -3.73 3.71
CA PRO A 87 8.89 -3.46 4.28
C PRO A 87 9.79 -4.71 4.33
N VAL A 88 11.10 -4.51 4.34
CA VAL A 88 12.05 -5.61 4.57
C VAL A 88 11.76 -6.26 5.92
N GLY A 89 11.69 -7.59 5.92
CA GLY A 89 11.34 -8.40 7.09
C GLY A 89 9.87 -8.83 7.16
N SER A 90 8.96 -8.20 6.40
CA SER A 90 7.56 -8.62 6.33
C SER A 90 7.44 -10.08 5.90
N LEU A 91 6.57 -10.83 6.56
CA LEU A 91 6.18 -12.18 6.12
C LEU A 91 4.95 -12.07 5.22
N VAL A 92 5.00 -12.76 4.09
CA VAL A 92 3.99 -12.66 3.03
C VAL A 92 3.66 -14.05 2.51
N ARG A 93 2.39 -14.24 2.10
CA ARG A 93 1.96 -15.44 1.41
C ARG A 93 1.92 -15.19 -0.10
N LEU A 94 2.51 -16.10 -0.87
CA LEU A 94 2.43 -16.07 -2.32
C LEU A 94 1.17 -16.78 -2.83
N ASN A 95 0.77 -16.52 -4.06
CA ASN A 95 -0.34 -17.21 -4.73
C ASN A 95 -0.13 -18.73 -4.88
N THR A 96 1.11 -19.19 -4.72
CA THR A 96 1.50 -20.61 -4.62
C THR A 96 1.24 -21.21 -3.24
N ARG A 97 0.72 -20.44 -2.28
CA ARG A 97 0.56 -20.75 -0.83
C ARG A 97 1.86 -20.78 -0.02
N GLU A 98 2.99 -20.61 -0.68
CA GLU A 98 4.31 -20.51 -0.05
C GLU A 98 4.39 -19.29 0.87
N VAL A 99 5.11 -19.43 2.00
CA VAL A 99 5.36 -18.33 2.92
C VAL A 99 6.78 -17.83 2.72
N ALA A 100 6.91 -16.54 2.46
CA ALA A 100 8.18 -15.90 2.19
C ALA A 100 8.39 -14.67 3.08
N ARG A 101 9.65 -14.32 3.29
CA ARG A 101 10.07 -13.08 3.93
C ARG A 101 10.56 -12.09 2.89
N VAL A 102 10.14 -10.85 2.99
CA VAL A 102 10.65 -9.76 2.16
C VAL A 102 12.09 -9.48 2.54
N VAL A 103 13.02 -9.58 1.58
CA VAL A 103 14.47 -9.38 1.81
C VAL A 103 15.01 -8.13 1.12
N ALA A 104 14.33 -7.62 0.09
CA ALA A 104 14.63 -6.32 -0.50
C ALA A 104 13.38 -5.70 -1.13
N VAL A 105 13.29 -4.38 -1.08
CA VAL A 105 12.30 -3.62 -1.85
C VAL A 105 12.80 -3.39 -3.26
N THR A 106 11.91 -3.45 -4.24
CA THR A 106 12.25 -3.17 -5.64
C THR A 106 11.91 -1.72 -5.95
N PRO A 107 12.90 -0.86 -6.31
CA PRO A 107 12.61 0.52 -6.70
C PRO A 107 11.54 0.58 -7.79
N LEU A 108 10.60 1.52 -7.66
CA LEU A 108 9.45 1.72 -8.56
C LEU A 108 8.42 0.58 -8.60
N PHE A 109 8.69 -0.58 -8.00
CA PHE A 109 7.80 -1.74 -7.96
C PHE A 109 7.54 -2.20 -6.51
N ALA A 110 7.02 -1.30 -5.67
CA ALA A 110 6.81 -1.55 -4.24
C ALA A 110 5.88 -2.75 -3.92
N LEU A 111 5.04 -3.19 -4.88
CA LEU A 111 4.19 -4.38 -4.76
C LEU A 111 4.87 -5.68 -5.24
N ARG A 112 6.11 -5.59 -5.72
CA ARG A 112 6.89 -6.69 -6.29
C ARG A 112 8.31 -6.73 -5.68
N PRO A 113 8.43 -6.91 -4.35
CA PRO A 113 9.72 -7.00 -3.69
C PRO A 113 10.48 -8.28 -4.06
N VAL A 114 11.74 -8.34 -3.64
CA VAL A 114 12.49 -9.60 -3.59
C VAL A 114 12.17 -10.31 -2.28
N VAL A 115 11.80 -11.58 -2.37
CA VAL A 115 11.41 -12.41 -1.22
C VAL A 115 12.30 -13.65 -1.10
N GLU A 116 12.48 -14.13 0.12
CA GLU A 116 13.11 -15.41 0.44
C GLU A 116 12.04 -16.35 0.96
N VAL A 117 11.83 -17.47 0.26
CA VAL A 117 10.83 -18.46 0.66
C VAL A 117 11.33 -19.22 1.88
N LEU A 118 10.53 -19.21 2.94
CA LEU A 118 10.80 -19.89 4.20
C LEU A 118 10.12 -21.25 4.27
N PHE A 119 8.90 -21.34 3.72
CA PHE A 119 8.10 -22.56 3.69
C PHE A 119 7.47 -22.76 2.31
N ASP A 120 7.46 -24.00 1.83
CA ASP A 120 6.79 -24.35 0.58
C ASP A 120 5.26 -24.46 0.75
N ALA A 121 4.58 -24.90 -0.31
CA ALA A 121 3.12 -25.07 -0.30
C ALA A 121 2.64 -26.21 0.61
N ALA A 122 3.52 -27.13 1.00
CA ALA A 122 3.24 -28.21 1.94
C ALA A 122 3.52 -27.80 3.40
N GLY A 123 4.13 -26.64 3.63
CA GLY A 123 4.53 -26.17 4.95
C GLY A 123 5.92 -26.63 5.38
N GLU A 124 6.68 -27.23 4.46
CA GLU A 124 8.04 -27.69 4.76
C GLU A 124 9.04 -26.54 4.65
N ARG A 125 10.03 -26.53 5.54
CA ARG A 125 11.05 -25.47 5.56
C ARG A 125 11.94 -25.55 4.33
N VAL A 126 12.04 -24.42 3.61
CA VAL A 126 12.94 -24.24 2.47
C VAL A 126 14.09 -23.32 2.86
N ARG A 127 15.30 -23.57 2.36
CA ARG A 127 16.46 -22.70 2.56
C ARG A 127 17.00 -22.17 1.25
N GLY A 128 17.37 -20.88 1.23
CA GLY A 128 18.13 -20.25 0.16
C GLY A 128 17.35 -19.95 -1.13
N ARG A 129 16.03 -20.20 -1.17
CA ARG A 129 15.23 -19.91 -2.37
C ARG A 129 14.75 -18.46 -2.36
N ARG A 130 15.41 -17.62 -3.17
CA ARG A 130 15.03 -16.20 -3.36
C ARG A 130 14.32 -16.00 -4.70
N ILE A 131 13.32 -15.12 -4.69
CA ILE A 131 12.48 -14.81 -5.84
C ILE A 131 12.39 -13.29 -5.95
N ASP A 132 12.81 -12.77 -7.10
CA ASP A 132 12.55 -11.38 -7.50
C ASP A 132 11.18 -11.33 -8.17
N LEU A 133 10.16 -10.86 -7.45
CA LEU A 133 8.78 -10.83 -7.95
C LEU A 133 8.62 -9.86 -9.12
N ALA A 134 9.50 -8.86 -9.28
CA ALA A 134 9.45 -7.96 -10.43
C ALA A 134 9.86 -8.65 -11.73
N LYS A 135 10.68 -9.71 -11.65
CA LYS A 135 11.09 -10.54 -12.79
C LYS A 135 10.21 -11.77 -13.01
N ASN A 136 9.32 -12.10 -12.07
CA ASN A 136 8.48 -13.29 -12.10
C ASN A 136 6.99 -12.91 -12.04
N SER A 137 6.37 -12.70 -13.20
CA SER A 137 5.01 -12.15 -13.30
C SER A 137 3.90 -13.08 -12.81
N LEU A 138 4.15 -14.39 -12.77
CA LEU A 138 3.16 -15.40 -12.34
C LEU A 138 3.06 -15.50 -10.82
N GLN A 139 4.10 -15.11 -10.10
CA GLN A 139 4.13 -15.15 -8.64
C GLN A 139 3.84 -13.78 -8.06
N TYR A 140 2.89 -13.72 -7.12
CA TYR A 140 2.51 -12.48 -6.47
C TYR A 140 2.09 -12.71 -5.02
N ILE A 141 2.19 -11.66 -4.23
CA ILE A 141 1.77 -11.66 -2.83
C ILE A 141 0.25 -11.58 -2.75
N VAL A 142 -0.36 -12.51 -2.02
CA VAL A 142 -1.80 -12.58 -1.75
C VAL A 142 -2.15 -11.76 -0.51
N ASP A 143 -1.37 -11.93 0.55
CA ASP A 143 -1.56 -11.27 1.84
C ASP A 143 -0.24 -11.19 2.63
N SER A 144 -0.27 -10.44 3.73
CA SER A 144 0.77 -10.46 4.76
C SER A 144 0.37 -11.48 5.82
N VAL A 145 1.34 -12.26 6.30
CA VAL A 145 1.14 -13.22 7.38
C VAL A 145 1.89 -12.77 8.62
N THR A 146 1.38 -13.15 9.78
CA THR A 146 2.00 -12.93 11.07
C THR A 146 2.87 -14.12 11.46
N VAL A 147 3.81 -13.92 12.39
CA VAL A 147 4.67 -15.00 12.90
C VAL A 147 3.86 -16.16 13.48
N HIS A 148 2.72 -15.87 14.12
CA HIS A 148 1.84 -16.86 14.72
C HIS A 148 1.09 -17.73 13.69
N GLU A 149 0.93 -17.25 12.45
CA GLU A 149 0.28 -18.02 11.37
C GLU A 149 1.28 -18.91 10.61
N VAL A 150 2.55 -18.82 10.95
CA VAL A 150 3.68 -19.48 10.27
C VAL A 150 4.39 -20.48 11.19
N LEU A 151 4.17 -20.39 12.50
CA LEU A 151 4.63 -21.34 13.52
C LEU A 151 3.50 -22.31 13.88
#